data_AF-A0AA39XUN5-F1
#
_entry.id   AF-A0AA39XUN5-F1
#
_cell.length_a   1.000
_cell.length_b   1.000
_cell.length_c   1.000
_cell.angle_alpha   90.00
_cell.angle_beta   90.00
_cell.angle_gamma   90.00
#
_symmetry.space_group_name_H-M   'P 1'
#
loop_
_entity.id
_entity.type
_entity.pdbx_description
1 polymer ?
#
loop_
_entity_poly.entity_id
_entity_poly.type
_entity_poly.pdbx_seq_one_letter_code
_entity_poly.pdbx_strand_id
1 'polypeptide(L)'
;MSAERSSSPEAAIATDLSLITLPVEILCMTLTWLDPVSLIAASQTSRSLRNIIKPTRNDFVQRLLALELLPEFGGIVPLFRARDNAMTPPLHSREWRRNKYACCVCLKLRSHMWFDNHSILRLGMRKPPPGSREATKLTDWEPLQLRDPAVRWRHAQRRAAEEEELRQPNRVIYHRFCTGADVMAGNYMRVNFGPIDQRAGEAERMLCGTERHKRACNSCRFLRGDWNHARLMIGSPPTVVIKSRHVVLPHILERKFPGLLEFLHERHPDKLSPPKIQYNNWGGWQEHHRNKAWSLFTVRCSSCSQWQELAGFGFSISLWRTVHHVMAHGPVPCNKCLQRKDPSAWQSKIWATASKMAAEVREAMANRLIFGWDMVYNDFQQGKLVHYNASFGDRILCVSPWKVPTPTGWRLKDSFIPELRVRLGYLRSFIRDTLTDELRVELVQSWFKVWLKEYELYEEAYIYMSKVHALIVDEPAILDDYVRERDPYGLSTS
;
A
#
# COMPACT_ATOMS: atom_id res chain seq x y z
N MET A 1 34.27 -54.57 48.96
CA MET A 1 32.90 -54.05 48.78
C MET A 1 32.66 -53.89 47.30
N SER A 2 31.80 -54.75 46.79
CA SER A 2 31.38 -54.89 45.40
C SER A 2 30.68 -53.63 44.89
N ALA A 3 30.97 -53.24 43.66
CA ALA A 3 30.07 -52.42 42.86
C ALA A 3 30.16 -52.92 41.41
N GLU A 4 29.43 -54.00 41.15
CA GLU A 4 29.09 -54.44 39.80
C GLU A 4 28.29 -53.31 39.13
N ARG A 5 28.88 -52.68 38.12
CA ARG A 5 28.11 -51.95 37.12
C ARG A 5 27.61 -52.98 36.11
N SER A 6 26.36 -53.38 36.28
CA SER A 6 25.59 -54.10 35.27
C SER A 6 25.55 -53.25 34.00
N SER A 7 26.27 -53.69 32.97
CA SER A 7 26.06 -53.24 31.61
C SER A 7 24.74 -53.84 31.11
N SER A 8 23.67 -53.06 31.18
CA SER A 8 22.43 -53.38 30.45
C SER A 8 22.69 -53.24 28.94
N PRO A 9 22.31 -54.21 28.09
CA PRO A 9 22.44 -54.12 26.65
C PRO A 9 21.14 -53.61 26.00
N GLU A 10 20.54 -52.52 26.50
CA GLU A 10 19.24 -52.04 26.00
C GLU A 10 19.24 -50.64 25.36
N ALA A 11 20.40 -50.08 25.02
CA ALA A 11 20.49 -48.72 24.44
C ALA A 11 21.24 -48.64 23.11
N ALA A 12 21.13 -49.66 22.24
CA ALA A 12 21.74 -49.65 20.91
C ALA A 12 20.76 -50.09 19.80
N ILE A 13 19.54 -49.57 19.83
CA ILE A 13 18.66 -49.54 18.65
C ILE A 13 18.28 -48.08 18.36
N ALA A 14 19.29 -47.24 18.15
CA ALA A 14 19.12 -46.09 17.30
C ALA A 14 19.45 -46.57 15.88
N THR A 15 18.48 -47.20 15.24
CA THR A 15 18.56 -47.55 13.82
C THR A 15 18.73 -46.27 13.04
N ASP A 16 19.94 -46.08 12.50
CA ASP A 16 20.28 -45.13 11.44
C ASP A 16 19.48 -45.48 10.17
N LEU A 17 18.18 -45.23 10.20
CA LEU A 17 17.30 -45.40 9.05
C LEU A 17 17.48 -44.18 8.14
N SER A 18 18.59 -44.18 7.40
CA SER A 18 18.89 -43.14 6.44
C SER A 18 17.99 -43.28 5.22
N LEU A 19 17.37 -42.19 4.76
CA LEU A 19 16.44 -42.23 3.62
C LEU A 19 17.03 -42.95 2.40
N ILE A 20 18.35 -42.83 2.20
CA ILE A 20 19.10 -43.42 1.08
C ILE A 20 19.24 -44.95 1.13
N THR A 21 18.92 -45.61 2.24
CA THR A 21 18.96 -47.07 2.35
C THR A 21 17.64 -47.72 1.94
N LEU A 22 16.59 -46.94 1.69
CA LEU A 22 15.32 -47.44 1.18
C LEU A 22 15.44 -47.85 -0.30
N PRO A 23 14.70 -48.89 -0.74
CA PRO A 23 14.56 -49.21 -2.17
C PRO A 23 14.13 -47.99 -2.99
N VAL A 24 14.62 -47.91 -4.24
CA VAL A 24 14.40 -46.73 -5.09
C VAL A 24 12.92 -46.46 -5.36
N GLU A 25 12.10 -47.52 -5.42
CA GLU A 25 10.64 -47.44 -5.60
C GLU A 25 9.98 -46.79 -4.37
N ILE A 26 10.37 -47.19 -3.17
CA ILE A 26 9.86 -46.62 -1.91
C ILE A 26 10.31 -45.16 -1.81
N LEU A 27 11.58 -44.87 -2.10
CA LEU A 27 12.10 -43.50 -2.18
C LEU A 27 11.27 -42.65 -3.14
N CYS A 28 11.03 -43.16 -4.35
CA CYS A 28 10.24 -42.49 -5.37
C CYS A 28 8.82 -42.18 -4.90
N MET A 29 8.17 -43.13 -4.24
CA MET A 29 6.86 -42.90 -3.62
C MET A 29 6.94 -41.85 -2.51
N THR A 30 7.92 -41.92 -1.61
CA THR A 30 8.08 -40.93 -0.54
C THR A 30 8.29 -39.51 -1.11
N LEU A 31 9.11 -39.38 -2.15
CA LEU A 31 9.41 -38.10 -2.79
C LEU A 31 8.17 -37.43 -3.41
N THR A 32 7.17 -38.18 -3.89
CA THR A 32 5.91 -37.60 -4.40
C THR A 32 5.03 -36.99 -3.31
N TRP A 33 5.24 -37.36 -2.05
CA TRP A 33 4.49 -36.83 -0.92
C TRP A 33 5.16 -35.61 -0.26
N LEU A 34 6.32 -35.20 -0.75
CA LEU A 34 7.01 -34.02 -0.22
C LEU A 34 6.38 -32.72 -0.75
N ASP A 35 6.38 -31.69 0.09
CA ASP A 35 6.16 -30.34 -0.38
C ASP A 35 7.36 -29.85 -1.25
N PRO A 36 7.17 -28.84 -2.10
CA PRO A 36 8.23 -28.36 -2.98
C PRO A 36 9.51 -27.87 -2.27
N VAL A 37 9.42 -27.39 -1.02
CA VAL A 37 10.60 -26.96 -0.24
C VAL A 37 11.39 -28.19 0.19
N SER A 38 10.73 -29.17 0.80
CA SER A 38 11.35 -30.41 1.28
C SER A 38 11.95 -31.23 0.13
N LEU A 39 11.31 -31.28 -1.04
CA LEU A 39 11.84 -31.99 -2.21
C LEU A 39 13.20 -31.42 -2.65
N ILE A 40 13.30 -30.10 -2.79
CA ILE A 40 14.56 -29.48 -3.20
C ILE A 40 15.60 -29.59 -2.08
N ALA A 41 15.21 -29.47 -0.81
CA ALA A 41 16.12 -29.70 0.31
C ALA A 41 16.70 -31.11 0.26
N ALA A 42 15.88 -32.15 0.04
CA ALA A 42 16.34 -33.53 -0.13
C ALA A 42 17.33 -33.69 -1.30
N SER A 43 17.12 -32.98 -2.41
CA SER A 43 18.07 -32.98 -3.54
C SER A 43 19.41 -32.29 -3.23
N GLN A 44 19.46 -31.48 -2.16
CA GLN A 44 20.65 -30.76 -1.73
C GLN A 44 21.45 -31.50 -0.67
N THR A 45 20.81 -32.39 0.11
CA THR A 45 21.46 -33.15 1.19
C THR A 45 22.28 -34.34 0.70
N SER A 46 21.94 -34.94 -0.46
CA SER A 46 22.64 -36.12 -0.99
C SER A 46 22.79 -36.10 -2.51
N ARG A 47 23.96 -36.53 -3.01
CA ARG A 47 24.19 -36.73 -4.45
C ARG A 47 23.25 -37.79 -5.02
N SER A 48 22.97 -38.86 -4.27
CA SER A 48 22.06 -39.94 -4.71
C SER A 48 20.64 -39.42 -4.89
N LEU A 49 20.11 -38.68 -3.90
CA LEU A 49 18.79 -38.06 -4.00
C LEU A 49 18.74 -37.00 -5.11
N ARG A 50 19.81 -36.22 -5.30
CA ARG A 50 19.90 -35.29 -6.43
C ARG A 50 19.79 -36.01 -7.78
N ASN A 51 20.44 -37.16 -7.91
CA ASN A 51 20.44 -37.95 -9.14
C ASN A 51 19.09 -38.64 -9.39
N ILE A 52 18.33 -38.95 -8.34
CA ILE A 52 16.95 -39.45 -8.46
C ILE A 52 16.00 -38.31 -8.83
N ILE A 53 16.04 -37.21 -8.07
CA ILE A 53 15.09 -36.10 -8.21
C ILE A 53 15.32 -35.34 -9.54
N LYS A 54 16.58 -35.09 -9.92
CA LYS A 54 16.97 -34.28 -11.08
C LYS A 54 16.15 -32.99 -11.18
N PRO A 55 16.31 -32.07 -10.21
CA PRO A 55 15.47 -30.89 -10.11
C PRO A 55 15.61 -30.01 -11.35
N THR A 56 14.49 -29.59 -11.90
CA THR A 56 14.41 -28.67 -13.05
C THR A 56 14.05 -27.27 -12.60
N ARG A 57 14.05 -26.34 -13.55
CA ARG A 57 13.59 -24.98 -13.34
C ARG A 57 12.18 -24.90 -12.75
N ASN A 58 11.26 -25.78 -13.17
CA ASN A 58 9.89 -25.80 -12.64
C ASN A 58 9.88 -26.14 -11.15
N ASP A 59 10.71 -27.10 -10.73
CA ASP A 59 10.81 -27.54 -9.35
C ASP A 59 11.35 -26.41 -8.44
N PHE A 60 12.31 -25.62 -8.93
CA PHE A 60 12.75 -24.40 -8.25
C PHE A 60 11.69 -23.29 -8.19
N VAL A 61 10.84 -23.17 -9.22
CA VAL A 61 9.70 -22.23 -9.19
C VAL A 61 8.70 -22.68 -8.12
N GLN A 62 8.34 -23.96 -8.07
CA GLN A 62 7.42 -24.49 -7.06
C GLN A 62 7.96 -24.28 -5.65
N ARG A 63 9.25 -24.57 -5.41
CA ARG A 63 9.91 -24.23 -4.13
C ARG A 63 9.78 -22.76 -3.78
N LEU A 64 10.05 -21.86 -4.72
CA LEU A 64 9.99 -20.41 -4.46
C LEU A 64 8.57 -19.95 -4.14
N LEU A 65 7.57 -20.51 -4.81
CA LEU A 65 6.15 -20.23 -4.56
C LEU A 65 5.67 -20.78 -3.22
N ALA A 66 6.22 -21.90 -2.77
CA ALA A 66 5.96 -22.46 -1.44
C ALA A 66 6.62 -21.58 -0.35
N LEU A 67 7.89 -21.19 -0.53
CA LEU A 67 8.58 -20.27 0.39
C LEU A 67 7.87 -18.91 0.51
N GLU A 68 7.25 -18.40 -0.54
CA GLU A 68 6.45 -17.16 -0.49
C GLU A 68 5.25 -17.22 0.48
N LEU A 69 4.75 -18.42 0.79
CA LEU A 69 3.61 -18.61 1.69
C LEU A 69 4.02 -18.73 3.15
N LEU A 70 5.30 -18.96 3.41
CA LEU A 70 5.85 -19.01 4.76
C LEU A 70 6.01 -17.58 5.32
N PRO A 71 5.47 -17.27 6.50
CA PRO A 71 5.54 -15.93 7.08
C PRO A 71 6.96 -15.38 7.22
N GLU A 72 7.93 -16.26 7.48
CA GLU A 72 9.35 -15.91 7.70
C GLU A 72 10.01 -15.37 6.42
N PHE A 73 9.59 -15.87 5.26
CA PHE A 73 10.22 -15.56 3.97
C PHE A 73 9.36 -14.62 3.12
N GLY A 74 8.08 -14.94 3.01
CA GLY A 74 7.13 -14.21 2.17
C GLY A 74 6.37 -13.12 2.90
N GLY A 75 6.29 -13.16 4.23
CA GLY A 75 5.41 -12.29 5.01
C GLY A 75 3.93 -12.70 4.91
N ILE A 76 3.04 -11.73 5.04
CA ILE A 76 1.59 -11.98 5.12
C ILE A 76 1.00 -12.59 3.85
N VAL A 77 -0.13 -13.28 4.02
CA VAL A 77 -1.07 -13.66 2.95
C VAL A 77 -2.28 -12.72 3.01
N PRO A 78 -2.45 -11.83 2.03
CA PRO A 78 -3.58 -10.91 2.00
C PRO A 78 -4.90 -11.64 1.82
N LEU A 79 -5.86 -11.38 2.69
CA LEU A 79 -7.22 -11.92 2.57
C LEU A 79 -8.14 -10.87 1.99
N PHE A 80 -8.98 -11.27 1.03
CA PHE A 80 -9.95 -10.40 0.39
C PHE A 80 -11.36 -10.84 0.76
N ARG A 81 -12.19 -9.86 1.09
CA ARG A 81 -13.62 -10.08 1.29
C ARG A 81 -14.35 -9.91 -0.04
N ALA A 82 -15.12 -10.91 -0.46
CA ALA A 82 -15.73 -10.94 -1.77
C ALA A 82 -16.72 -9.79 -2.03
N ARG A 83 -17.56 -9.44 -1.04
CA ARG A 83 -18.61 -8.41 -1.21
C ARG A 83 -18.11 -7.02 -1.61
N ASP A 84 -16.95 -6.60 -1.09
CA ASP A 84 -16.47 -5.22 -1.17
C ASP A 84 -14.97 -5.11 -1.49
N ASN A 85 -14.32 -6.24 -1.77
CA ASN A 85 -12.89 -6.35 -1.97
C ASN A 85 -12.05 -5.75 -0.83
N ALA A 86 -12.62 -5.65 0.38
CA ALA A 86 -11.87 -5.20 1.53
C ALA A 86 -10.72 -6.19 1.81
N MET A 87 -9.52 -5.64 2.00
CA MET A 87 -8.31 -6.41 2.16
C MET A 87 -7.82 -6.36 3.61
N THR A 88 -7.42 -7.52 4.14
CA THR A 88 -6.88 -7.66 5.50
C THR A 88 -5.49 -8.31 5.45
N PRO A 89 -4.45 -7.69 6.07
CA PRO A 89 -4.45 -6.34 6.63
C PRO A 89 -4.54 -5.26 5.53
N PRO A 90 -4.85 -4.00 5.87
CA PRO A 90 -4.92 -2.90 4.89
C PRO A 90 -3.60 -2.69 4.13
N LEU A 91 -3.68 -2.20 2.89
CA LEU A 91 -2.52 -1.94 2.01
C LEU A 91 -1.42 -1.06 2.63
N HIS A 92 -1.78 -0.19 3.58
CA HIS A 92 -0.85 0.75 4.23
C HIS A 92 -0.25 0.19 5.53
N SER A 93 -0.61 -1.02 5.93
CA SER A 93 -0.11 -1.68 7.14
C SER A 93 1.40 -1.96 7.07
N ARG A 94 2.06 -2.03 8.23
CA ARG A 94 3.51 -2.30 8.31
C ARG A 94 3.84 -3.71 7.78
N GLU A 95 2.92 -4.63 7.99
CA GLU A 95 2.91 -5.99 7.48
C GLU A 95 2.93 -6.01 5.96
N TRP A 96 2.15 -5.15 5.31
CA TRP A 96 2.18 -4.99 3.86
C TRP A 96 3.53 -4.50 3.34
N ARG A 97 4.12 -3.51 4.03
CA ARG A 97 5.44 -2.95 3.65
C ARG A 97 6.52 -4.04 3.56
N ARG A 98 6.44 -5.05 4.43
CA ARG A 98 7.38 -6.19 4.50
C ARG A 98 7.01 -7.37 3.59
N ASN A 99 5.83 -7.34 2.97
CA ASN A 99 5.32 -8.45 2.17
C ASN A 99 6.18 -8.67 0.91
N LYS A 100 6.57 -9.93 0.67
CA LYS A 100 7.39 -10.35 -0.47
C LYS A 100 6.62 -11.30 -1.39
N TYR A 101 6.98 -11.25 -2.67
CA TYR A 101 6.41 -12.01 -3.76
C TYR A 101 7.54 -12.64 -4.60
N ALA A 102 7.30 -13.84 -5.10
CA ALA A 102 8.20 -14.60 -5.94
C ALA A 102 8.20 -14.04 -7.36
N CYS A 103 9.39 -13.68 -7.83
CA CYS A 103 9.62 -13.51 -9.25
C CYS A 103 10.09 -14.84 -9.83
N CYS A 104 9.23 -15.49 -10.61
CA CYS A 104 9.52 -16.80 -11.20
C CYS A 104 10.57 -16.71 -12.32
N VAL A 105 10.78 -15.52 -12.90
CA VAL A 105 11.83 -15.26 -13.90
C VAL A 105 13.23 -15.24 -13.26
N CYS A 106 13.48 -14.37 -12.27
CA CYS A 106 14.81 -14.28 -11.64
C CYS A 106 15.00 -15.20 -10.42
N LEU A 107 13.98 -15.99 -10.09
CA LEU A 107 13.95 -16.92 -8.95
C LEU A 107 14.29 -16.27 -7.59
N LYS A 108 13.79 -15.06 -7.36
CA LYS A 108 13.99 -14.31 -6.10
C LYS A 108 12.66 -13.92 -5.46
N LEU A 109 12.59 -14.01 -4.13
CA LEU A 109 11.59 -13.29 -3.36
C LEU A 109 11.96 -11.81 -3.36
N ARG A 110 11.02 -10.95 -3.74
CA ARG A 110 11.20 -9.50 -3.80
C ARG A 110 10.06 -8.82 -3.06
N SER A 111 10.31 -7.66 -2.47
CA SER A 111 9.23 -6.83 -1.90
C SER A 111 8.14 -6.59 -2.94
N HIS A 112 6.88 -6.52 -2.50
CA HIS A 112 5.72 -6.22 -3.34
C HIS A 112 5.94 -4.97 -4.23
N MET A 113 6.76 -4.01 -3.78
CA MET A 113 7.10 -2.80 -4.52
C MET A 113 7.86 -3.05 -5.84
N TRP A 114 8.49 -4.23 -5.98
CA TRP A 114 9.16 -4.67 -7.21
C TRP A 114 8.20 -5.18 -8.28
N PHE A 115 6.91 -5.25 -8.01
CA PHE A 115 5.90 -5.72 -8.94
C PHE A 115 4.88 -4.62 -9.23
N ASP A 116 4.13 -4.80 -10.31
CA ASP A 116 2.89 -4.07 -10.53
C ASP A 116 1.86 -4.58 -9.52
N ASN A 117 1.49 -3.73 -8.55
CA ASN A 117 0.58 -4.14 -7.48
C ASN A 117 -0.81 -4.51 -8.02
N HIS A 118 -1.26 -3.93 -9.13
CA HIS A 118 -2.50 -4.38 -9.76
C HIS A 118 -2.37 -5.79 -10.30
N SER A 119 -1.19 -6.17 -10.79
CA SER A 119 -0.95 -7.52 -11.33
C SER A 119 -0.89 -8.59 -10.24
N ILE A 120 -0.18 -8.33 -9.13
CA ILE A 120 -0.01 -9.32 -8.06
C ILE A 120 -1.24 -9.48 -7.17
N LEU A 121 -2.22 -8.57 -7.26
CA LEU A 121 -3.49 -8.68 -6.53
C LEU A 121 -4.60 -9.33 -7.37
N ARG A 122 -4.36 -9.64 -8.65
CA ARG A 122 -5.30 -10.42 -9.45
C ARG A 122 -5.47 -11.81 -8.85
N LEU A 123 -6.68 -12.36 -8.91
CA LEU A 123 -7.03 -13.66 -8.34
C LEU A 123 -6.01 -14.76 -8.63
N GLY A 124 -5.62 -14.96 -9.89
CA GLY A 124 -4.64 -15.99 -10.26
C GLY A 124 -3.20 -15.70 -9.79
N MET A 125 -2.84 -14.44 -9.52
CA MET A 125 -1.47 -14.01 -9.26
C MET A 125 -1.18 -13.72 -7.78
N ARG A 126 -2.22 -13.52 -6.96
CA ARG A 126 -2.05 -13.20 -5.54
C ARG A 126 -1.69 -14.43 -4.73
N LYS A 127 -1.29 -14.20 -3.48
CA LYS A 127 -0.99 -15.28 -2.55
C LYS A 127 -2.28 -16.05 -2.24
N PRO A 128 -2.31 -17.38 -2.43
CA PRO A 128 -3.44 -18.20 -2.05
C PRO A 128 -3.71 -18.13 -0.54
N PRO A 129 -4.98 -18.05 -0.10
CA PRO A 129 -5.33 -18.08 1.31
C PRO A 129 -4.94 -19.43 1.95
N PRO A 130 -4.67 -19.48 3.26
CA PRO A 130 -4.37 -20.74 3.95
C PRO A 130 -5.45 -21.79 3.73
N GLY A 131 -5.04 -23.05 3.54
CA GLY A 131 -5.96 -24.18 3.28
C GLY A 131 -6.56 -24.22 1.86
N SER A 132 -6.21 -23.29 0.98
CA SER A 132 -6.54 -23.39 -0.44
C SER A 132 -5.68 -24.41 -1.16
N ARG A 133 -6.15 -24.86 -2.33
CA ARG A 133 -5.47 -25.89 -3.15
C ARG A 133 -4.03 -25.51 -3.50
N GLU A 134 -3.79 -24.25 -3.85
CA GLU A 134 -2.45 -23.75 -4.20
C GLU A 134 -1.55 -23.49 -2.98
N ALA A 135 -2.13 -23.41 -1.77
CA ALA A 135 -1.37 -23.28 -0.53
C ALA A 135 -0.96 -24.64 0.06
N THR A 136 -1.72 -25.69 -0.19
CA THR A 136 -1.45 -27.06 0.29
C THR A 136 -0.88 -27.97 -0.79
N LYS A 137 -0.50 -27.40 -1.94
CA LYS A 137 -0.03 -28.15 -3.10
C LYS A 137 1.27 -28.88 -2.77
N LEU A 138 1.27 -30.20 -2.96
CA LEU A 138 2.48 -31.03 -2.94
C LEU A 138 3.32 -30.79 -4.19
N THR A 139 4.48 -31.43 -4.26
CA THR A 139 5.30 -31.37 -5.46
C THR A 139 4.60 -31.94 -6.69
N ASP A 140 4.81 -31.30 -7.84
CA ASP A 140 4.41 -31.85 -9.15
C ASP A 140 5.43 -32.90 -9.65
N TRP A 141 6.47 -33.18 -8.87
CA TRP A 141 7.52 -34.14 -9.20
C TRP A 141 6.96 -35.56 -9.25
N GLU A 142 7.35 -36.29 -10.28
CA GLU A 142 6.94 -37.68 -10.48
C GLU A 142 8.17 -38.56 -10.74
N PRO A 143 8.19 -39.78 -10.16
CA PRO A 143 9.26 -40.74 -10.36
C PRO A 143 9.11 -41.38 -11.73
N LEU A 144 9.65 -40.72 -12.75
CA LEU A 144 9.71 -41.30 -14.07
C LEU A 144 10.92 -42.22 -14.15
N GLN A 145 10.66 -43.52 -14.07
CA GLN A 145 11.57 -44.51 -14.58
C GLN A 145 11.94 -44.14 -16.03
N LEU A 146 13.19 -43.76 -16.28
CA LEU A 146 13.86 -43.86 -17.59
C LEU A 146 13.23 -43.13 -18.82
N ARG A 147 12.51 -42.00 -18.67
CA ARG A 147 12.05 -41.21 -19.84
C ARG A 147 12.45 -39.73 -19.84
N ASP A 148 12.68 -39.26 -21.07
CA ASP A 148 13.00 -37.91 -21.54
C ASP A 148 12.22 -36.80 -20.79
N PRO A 149 12.89 -35.71 -20.34
CA PRO A 149 12.26 -34.49 -19.81
C PRO A 149 11.02 -34.01 -20.59
N ALA A 150 10.97 -34.24 -21.91
CA ALA A 150 9.82 -33.89 -22.76
C ALA A 150 8.53 -34.66 -22.41
N VAL A 151 8.63 -35.90 -21.92
CA VAL A 151 7.47 -36.69 -21.47
C VAL A 151 6.90 -36.12 -20.18
N ARG A 152 7.77 -35.74 -19.24
CA ARG A 152 7.39 -35.10 -17.98
C ARG A 152 6.65 -33.79 -18.23
N TRP A 153 7.12 -33.01 -19.20
CA TRP A 153 6.46 -31.77 -19.61
C TRP A 153 5.05 -32.01 -20.18
N ARG A 154 4.88 -33.01 -21.06
CA ARG A 154 3.55 -33.35 -21.62
C ARG A 154 2.55 -33.82 -20.56
N HIS A 155 2.99 -34.58 -19.56
CA HIS A 155 2.14 -34.97 -18.43
C HIS A 155 1.77 -33.77 -17.57
N ALA A 156 2.72 -32.89 -17.26
CA ALA A 156 2.44 -31.64 -16.56
C ALA A 156 1.41 -30.78 -17.31
N GLN A 157 1.50 -30.70 -18.64
CA GLN A 157 0.52 -29.99 -19.48
C GLN A 157 -0.89 -30.62 -19.43
N ARG A 158 -1.00 -31.96 -19.48
CA ARG A 158 -2.29 -32.65 -19.37
C ARG A 158 -2.96 -32.40 -18.01
N ARG A 159 -2.21 -32.57 -16.91
CA ARG A 159 -2.73 -32.24 -15.57
C ARG A 159 -3.16 -30.78 -15.50
N ALA A 160 -2.36 -29.85 -16.01
CA ALA A 160 -2.74 -28.44 -16.02
C ALA A 160 -4.04 -28.16 -16.78
N ALA A 161 -4.33 -28.92 -17.86
CA ALA A 161 -5.59 -28.82 -18.59
C ALA A 161 -6.77 -29.39 -17.78
N GLU A 162 -6.63 -30.58 -17.19
CA GLU A 162 -7.63 -31.19 -16.30
C GLU A 162 -7.94 -30.27 -15.11
N GLU A 163 -6.90 -29.67 -14.52
CA GLU A 163 -7.07 -28.69 -13.45
C GLU A 163 -7.81 -27.43 -13.89
N GLU A 164 -7.62 -26.97 -15.14
CA GLU A 164 -8.35 -25.81 -15.65
C GLU A 164 -9.82 -26.12 -15.88
N GLU A 165 -10.16 -27.33 -16.35
CA GLU A 165 -11.55 -27.79 -16.47
C GLU A 165 -12.24 -27.80 -15.10
N LEU A 166 -11.56 -28.27 -14.05
CA LEU A 166 -12.03 -28.24 -12.66
C LEU A 166 -12.22 -26.80 -12.12
N ARG A 167 -11.46 -25.82 -12.62
CA ARG A 167 -11.53 -24.42 -12.20
C ARG A 167 -12.65 -23.65 -12.89
N GLN A 168 -13.06 -24.04 -14.09
CA GLN A 168 -14.00 -23.29 -14.91
C GLN A 168 -15.36 -23.00 -14.20
N PRO A 169 -16.00 -23.98 -13.52
CA PRO A 169 -17.24 -23.70 -12.77
C PRO A 169 -17.02 -22.70 -11.64
N ASN A 170 -15.87 -22.78 -10.95
CA ASN A 170 -15.52 -21.87 -9.86
C ASN A 170 -15.33 -20.44 -10.36
N ARG A 171 -14.81 -20.23 -11.59
CA ARG A 171 -14.69 -18.88 -12.18
C ARG A 171 -16.05 -18.22 -12.34
N VAL A 172 -17.04 -18.98 -12.80
CA VAL A 172 -18.43 -18.50 -12.96
C VAL A 172 -19.04 -18.14 -11.61
N ILE A 173 -18.87 -19.01 -10.61
CA ILE A 173 -19.33 -18.77 -9.23
C ILE A 173 -18.69 -17.50 -8.66
N TYR A 174 -17.36 -17.40 -8.74
CA TYR A 174 -16.63 -16.26 -8.21
C TYR A 174 -17.04 -14.95 -8.90
N HIS A 175 -17.14 -14.94 -10.23
CA HIS A 175 -17.57 -13.77 -10.99
C HIS A 175 -19.00 -13.35 -10.61
N ARG A 176 -19.94 -14.30 -10.56
CA ARG A 176 -21.34 -14.03 -10.18
C ARG A 176 -21.45 -13.29 -8.85
N PHE A 177 -20.69 -13.73 -7.85
CA PHE A 177 -20.77 -13.18 -6.50
C PHE A 177 -19.90 -11.91 -6.30
N CYS A 178 -18.81 -11.73 -7.05
CA CYS A 178 -17.89 -10.60 -6.87
C CYS A 178 -18.16 -9.41 -7.81
N THR A 179 -18.79 -9.60 -8.98
CA THR A 179 -19.07 -8.52 -9.95
C THR A 179 -20.51 -8.00 -9.93
N GLY A 180 -21.34 -8.50 -9.02
CA GLY A 180 -22.58 -7.84 -8.63
C GLY A 180 -23.80 -8.08 -9.53
N ALA A 181 -23.91 -9.20 -10.26
CA ALA A 181 -25.16 -9.53 -10.96
C ALA A 181 -26.36 -9.62 -9.99
N ASP A 182 -26.14 -10.14 -8.78
CA ASP A 182 -27.17 -10.19 -7.72
C ASP A 182 -27.10 -8.98 -6.75
N VAL A 183 -25.96 -8.26 -6.68
CA VAL A 183 -25.76 -7.10 -5.77
C VAL A 183 -26.32 -5.79 -6.35
N MET A 184 -26.28 -5.62 -7.68
CA MET A 184 -26.83 -4.45 -8.37
C MET A 184 -28.35 -4.52 -8.59
N ALA A 185 -28.99 -5.66 -8.31
CA ALA A 185 -30.42 -5.90 -8.54
C ALA A 185 -31.37 -5.27 -7.48
N GLY A 186 -30.94 -4.21 -6.79
CA GLY A 186 -31.86 -3.22 -6.24
C GLY A 186 -32.50 -3.47 -4.87
N ASN A 187 -31.95 -4.35 -4.01
CA ASN A 187 -32.46 -4.48 -2.63
C ASN A 187 -31.33 -4.61 -1.58
N TYR A 188 -30.54 -3.54 -1.43
CA TYR A 188 -29.42 -3.44 -0.47
C TYR A 188 -29.82 -3.68 1.00
N MET A 189 -31.10 -3.63 1.36
CA MET A 189 -31.55 -3.79 2.75
C MET A 189 -31.92 -5.22 3.17
N ARG A 190 -31.88 -6.23 2.29
CA ARG A 190 -32.30 -7.61 2.64
C ARG A 190 -31.37 -8.75 2.22
N VAL A 191 -30.22 -8.46 1.62
CA VAL A 191 -29.29 -9.53 1.21
C VAL A 191 -28.45 -9.97 2.41
N ASN A 192 -28.63 -11.23 2.84
CA ASN A 192 -27.70 -11.85 3.78
C ASN A 192 -26.39 -12.14 3.04
N PHE A 193 -25.36 -11.33 3.30
CA PHE A 193 -24.05 -11.44 2.64
C PHE A 193 -23.22 -12.64 3.12
N GLY A 194 -23.56 -13.27 4.25
CA GLY A 194 -22.79 -14.40 4.81
C GLY A 194 -22.64 -15.57 3.84
N PRO A 195 -23.74 -16.14 3.31
CA PRO A 195 -23.68 -17.24 2.33
C PRO A 195 -22.97 -16.87 1.02
N ILE A 196 -23.08 -15.61 0.60
CA ILE A 196 -22.42 -15.09 -0.62
C ILE A 196 -20.91 -15.03 -0.42
N ASP A 197 -20.46 -14.43 0.68
CA ASP A 197 -19.04 -14.35 1.04
C ASP A 197 -18.45 -15.76 1.22
N GLN A 198 -19.20 -16.70 1.80
CA GLN A 198 -18.76 -18.09 1.94
C GLN A 198 -18.53 -18.77 0.59
N ARG A 199 -19.53 -18.74 -0.31
CA ARG A 199 -19.40 -19.38 -1.65
C ARG A 199 -18.32 -18.73 -2.50
N ALA A 200 -18.21 -17.40 -2.45
CA ALA A 200 -17.14 -16.69 -3.13
C ALA A 200 -15.76 -17.04 -2.54
N GLY A 201 -15.66 -17.20 -1.22
CA GLY A 201 -14.46 -17.66 -0.53
C GLY A 201 -14.06 -19.10 -0.89
N GLU A 202 -15.02 -20.00 -1.04
CA GLU A 202 -14.79 -21.38 -1.50
C GLU A 202 -14.28 -21.41 -2.95
N ALA A 203 -14.94 -20.69 -3.85
CA ALA A 203 -14.47 -20.54 -5.23
C ALA A 203 -13.08 -19.87 -5.29
N GLU A 204 -12.85 -18.87 -4.44
CA GLU A 204 -11.54 -18.21 -4.31
C GLU A 204 -10.45 -19.22 -3.92
N ARG A 205 -10.69 -20.12 -2.96
CA ARG A 205 -9.72 -21.16 -2.57
C ARG A 205 -9.37 -22.12 -3.70
N MET A 206 -10.20 -22.21 -4.75
CA MET A 206 -9.92 -23.03 -5.94
C MET A 206 -9.19 -22.27 -7.05
N LEU A 207 -9.36 -20.94 -7.11
CA LEU A 207 -8.86 -20.11 -8.21
C LEU A 207 -7.62 -19.30 -7.84
N CYS A 208 -7.47 -18.98 -6.55
CA CYS A 208 -6.48 -18.05 -6.06
C CYS A 208 -5.07 -18.63 -6.21
N GLY A 209 -4.17 -17.85 -6.82
CA GLY A 209 -2.76 -18.19 -6.90
C GLY A 209 -2.36 -19.19 -7.98
N THR A 210 -3.29 -19.62 -8.83
CA THR A 210 -3.09 -20.61 -9.91
C THR A 210 -2.12 -20.18 -11.00
N GLU A 211 -1.96 -18.87 -11.21
CA GLU A 211 -1.08 -18.27 -12.21
C GLU A 211 0.19 -17.67 -11.61
N ARG A 212 0.46 -17.88 -10.31
CA ARG A 212 1.63 -17.31 -9.62
C ARG A 212 2.95 -17.59 -10.31
N HIS A 213 3.07 -18.74 -10.98
CA HIS A 213 4.24 -19.15 -11.76
C HIS A 213 4.56 -18.22 -12.94
N LYS A 214 3.59 -17.41 -13.39
CA LYS A 214 3.75 -16.41 -14.46
C LYS A 214 4.31 -15.07 -13.97
N ARG A 215 4.45 -14.87 -12.65
CA ARG A 215 4.87 -13.58 -12.07
C ARG A 215 6.30 -13.22 -12.40
N ALA A 216 6.47 -11.95 -12.76
CA ALA A 216 7.75 -11.33 -13.01
C ALA A 216 7.81 -9.95 -12.35
N CYS A 217 8.92 -9.63 -11.69
CA CYS A 217 9.17 -8.30 -11.18
C CYS A 217 9.36 -7.30 -12.34
N ASN A 218 9.20 -6.02 -12.05
CA ASN A 218 9.26 -4.94 -13.05
C ASN A 218 10.57 -4.93 -13.83
N SER A 219 11.69 -5.31 -13.20
CA SER A 219 12.99 -5.44 -13.88
C SER A 219 13.02 -6.59 -14.88
N CYS A 220 12.51 -7.77 -14.52
CA CYS A 220 12.41 -8.90 -15.44
C CYS A 220 11.45 -8.61 -16.59
N ARG A 221 10.32 -7.96 -16.31
CA ARG A 221 9.35 -7.54 -17.33
C ARG A 221 9.98 -6.57 -18.33
N PHE A 222 10.79 -5.62 -17.84
CA PHE A 222 11.54 -4.70 -18.67
C PHE A 222 12.58 -5.39 -19.56
N LEU A 223 13.38 -6.30 -19.01
CA LEU A 223 14.39 -7.03 -19.78
C LEU A 223 13.77 -7.93 -20.86
N ARG A 224 12.56 -8.47 -20.63
CA ARG A 224 11.81 -9.24 -21.63
C ARG A 224 11.14 -8.39 -22.70
N GLY A 225 11.11 -7.06 -22.53
CA GLY A 225 10.38 -6.17 -23.44
C GLY A 225 8.86 -6.21 -23.26
N ASP A 226 8.32 -6.76 -22.15
CA ASP A 226 6.88 -6.79 -21.87
C ASP A 226 6.25 -5.38 -21.87
N TRP A 227 7.11 -4.38 -21.66
CA TRP A 227 6.78 -2.98 -21.57
C TRP A 227 6.88 -2.25 -22.92
N ASN A 228 7.47 -2.84 -23.96
CA ASN A 228 7.63 -2.18 -25.27
C ASN A 228 6.29 -1.96 -26.01
N HIS A 229 5.23 -2.68 -25.63
CA HIS A 229 3.92 -2.64 -26.30
C HIS A 229 2.76 -2.30 -25.35
N ALA A 230 3.05 -1.99 -24.08
CA ALA A 230 2.00 -1.70 -23.13
C ALA A 230 1.48 -0.26 -23.37
N ARG A 231 0.21 -0.12 -23.77
CA ARG A 231 -0.50 1.18 -23.89
C ARG A 231 -0.50 2.02 -22.61
N LEU A 232 -0.13 1.42 -21.47
CA LEU A 232 -0.08 2.03 -20.15
C LEU A 232 1.32 2.55 -19.77
N MET A 233 2.30 2.38 -20.67
CA MET A 233 3.64 2.92 -20.50
C MET A 233 3.66 4.40 -20.84
N ILE A 234 4.38 5.15 -20.02
CA ILE A 234 4.63 6.56 -20.27
C ILE A 234 6.13 6.80 -20.06
N GLY A 235 6.80 7.42 -21.03
CA GLY A 235 8.25 7.65 -21.01
C GLY A 235 8.99 7.00 -22.18
N SER A 236 10.32 7.22 -22.23
CA SER A 236 11.23 6.65 -23.22
C SER A 236 11.96 5.41 -22.66
N PRO A 237 12.54 4.54 -23.50
CA PRO A 237 13.24 3.32 -23.05
C PRO A 237 14.24 3.47 -21.88
N PRO A 238 15.00 4.57 -21.71
CA PRO A 238 15.84 4.73 -20.52
C PRO A 238 15.05 5.04 -19.24
N THR A 239 13.85 5.65 -19.34
CA THR A 239 13.02 6.10 -18.21
C THR A 239 11.59 5.61 -18.36
N VAL A 240 11.36 4.38 -17.91
CA VAL A 240 10.04 3.75 -17.93
C VAL A 240 9.26 4.13 -16.67
N VAL A 241 8.04 4.65 -16.85
CA VAL A 241 7.07 4.88 -15.78
C VAL A 241 5.93 3.87 -15.85
N ILE A 242 5.66 3.21 -14.72
CA ILE A 242 4.55 2.26 -14.57
C ILE A 242 3.69 2.63 -13.36
N LYS A 243 2.39 2.32 -13.44
CA LYS A 243 1.50 2.39 -12.28
C LYS A 243 1.98 1.38 -11.23
N SER A 244 1.97 1.80 -9.97
CA SER A 244 2.43 1.02 -8.83
C SER A 244 1.24 0.63 -7.94
N ARG A 245 1.23 1.04 -6.67
CA ARG A 245 0.13 0.82 -5.71
C ARG A 245 -0.82 2.00 -5.63
N HIS A 246 -2.02 1.71 -5.15
CA HIS A 246 -2.96 2.70 -4.63
C HIS A 246 -2.76 2.82 -3.11
N VAL A 247 -2.48 4.01 -2.61
CA VAL A 247 -2.24 4.25 -1.17
C VAL A 247 -3.15 5.36 -0.69
N VAL A 248 -3.83 5.12 0.42
CA VAL A 248 -4.51 6.19 1.15
C VAL A 248 -3.44 6.93 1.95
N LEU A 249 -3.25 8.20 1.63
CA LEU A 249 -2.24 9.05 2.25
C LEU A 249 -2.95 10.16 3.02
N PRO A 250 -2.55 10.43 4.27
CA PRO A 250 -3.20 11.44 5.09
C PRO A 250 -2.90 12.86 4.59
N HIS A 251 -1.76 13.07 3.91
CA HIS A 251 -1.38 14.39 3.41
C HIS A 251 -0.69 14.30 2.05
N ILE A 252 -0.78 15.37 1.24
CA ILE A 252 -0.04 15.45 -0.04
C ILE A 252 1.48 15.44 0.19
N LEU A 253 1.95 15.89 1.36
CA LEU A 253 3.36 15.79 1.77
C LEU A 253 3.84 14.34 1.76
N GLU A 254 3.04 13.43 2.33
CA GLU A 254 3.31 11.98 2.38
C GLU A 254 3.35 11.32 0.99
N ARG A 255 2.76 11.95 -0.03
CA ARG A 255 2.87 11.47 -1.41
C ARG A 255 4.27 11.66 -1.97
N LYS A 256 4.97 12.72 -1.55
CA LYS A 256 6.33 13.03 -1.98
C LYS A 256 7.38 12.54 -1.01
N PHE A 257 7.05 12.49 0.28
CA PHE A 257 7.92 12.07 1.37
C PHE A 257 7.18 11.02 2.21
N PRO A 258 7.05 9.79 1.70
CA PRO A 258 6.29 8.74 2.40
C PRO A 258 6.97 8.35 3.71
N GLY A 259 6.19 8.33 4.79
CA GLY A 259 6.65 8.10 6.16
C GLY A 259 7.36 9.29 6.81
N LEU A 260 7.37 10.48 6.20
CA LEU A 260 8.05 11.64 6.78
C LEU A 260 7.38 12.10 8.06
N LEU A 261 6.05 12.20 8.11
CA LEU A 261 5.34 12.65 9.30
C LEU A 261 5.47 11.65 10.45
N GLU A 262 5.44 10.35 10.13
CA GLU A 262 5.73 9.25 11.06
C GLU A 262 7.14 9.43 11.64
N PHE A 263 8.14 9.67 10.78
CA PHE A 263 9.53 9.89 11.18
C PHE A 263 9.71 11.14 12.06
N LEU A 264 9.11 12.27 11.69
CA LEU A 264 9.20 13.52 12.46
C LEU A 264 8.55 13.37 13.84
N HIS A 265 7.41 12.66 13.92
CA HIS A 265 6.75 12.37 15.19
C HIS A 265 7.62 11.48 16.10
N GLU A 266 8.24 10.43 15.56
CA GLU A 266 9.15 9.57 16.32
C GLU A 266 10.37 10.33 16.86
N ARG A 267 10.91 11.29 16.08
CA ARG A 267 12.07 12.10 16.50
C ARG A 267 11.70 13.22 17.48
N HIS A 268 10.48 13.74 17.39
CA HIS A 268 10.02 14.84 18.23
C HIS A 268 8.61 14.60 18.76
N PRO A 269 8.39 13.57 19.60
CA PRO A 269 7.06 13.24 20.11
C PRO A 269 6.46 14.39 20.93
N ASP A 270 7.31 15.15 21.63
CA ASP A 270 6.88 16.29 22.45
C ASP A 270 6.51 17.53 21.62
N LYS A 271 7.10 17.68 20.43
CA LYS A 271 6.82 18.83 19.54
C LYS A 271 5.63 18.55 18.63
N LEU A 272 5.49 17.31 18.16
CA LEU A 272 4.51 16.89 17.17
C LEU A 272 3.56 15.85 17.76
N SER A 273 2.31 16.23 17.99
CA SER A 273 1.24 15.27 18.25
C SER A 273 0.38 15.16 16.98
N PRO A 274 0.31 13.99 16.32
CA PRO A 274 -0.54 13.85 15.15
C PRO A 274 -2.01 14.16 15.52
N PRO A 275 -2.77 14.81 14.63
CA PRO A 275 -4.18 15.08 14.90
C PRO A 275 -4.93 13.77 15.13
N LYS A 276 -5.96 13.81 15.99
CA LYS A 276 -6.76 12.62 16.33
C LYS A 276 -7.47 12.02 15.10
N ILE A 277 -7.62 12.80 14.03
CA ILE A 277 -8.33 12.41 12.82
C ILE A 277 -7.41 12.57 11.61
N GLN A 278 -7.27 11.49 10.84
CA GLN A 278 -6.48 11.46 9.61
C GLN A 278 -7.23 12.15 8.46
N TYR A 279 -6.58 13.12 7.85
CA TYR A 279 -7.15 14.04 6.86
C TYR A 279 -7.16 13.47 5.44
N ASN A 280 -8.06 12.53 5.13
CA ASN A 280 -8.11 12.01 3.77
C ASN A 280 -8.82 12.96 2.80
N ASN A 281 -8.02 13.52 1.89
CA ASN A 281 -8.34 14.28 0.67
C ASN A 281 -8.66 15.77 0.76
N TRP A 282 -7.88 16.49 -0.03
CA TRP A 282 -7.89 17.91 -0.31
C TRP A 282 -8.94 18.35 -1.35
N GLY A 283 -10.09 17.69 -1.41
CA GLY A 283 -11.09 18.09 -2.40
C GLY A 283 -12.39 17.31 -2.31
N GLY A 284 -13.48 18.07 -2.17
CA GLY A 284 -14.84 17.58 -2.32
C GLY A 284 -15.52 17.38 -0.97
N TRP A 285 -16.55 18.17 -0.74
CA TRP A 285 -17.52 18.01 0.33
C TRP A 285 -18.29 16.71 0.10
N GLN A 286 -17.83 15.58 0.66
CA GLN A 286 -18.63 14.36 0.81
C GLN A 286 -17.88 13.30 1.60
N GLU A 287 -18.60 12.59 2.48
CA GLU A 287 -18.15 11.36 3.18
C GLU A 287 -17.55 10.31 2.23
N HIS A 288 -17.89 10.35 0.94
CA HIS A 288 -17.36 9.48 -0.11
C HIS A 288 -15.88 9.73 -0.48
N HIS A 289 -15.26 10.83 -0.03
CA HIS A 289 -13.86 11.16 -0.34
C HIS A 289 -12.84 10.72 0.72
N ARG A 290 -13.30 10.24 1.88
CA ARG A 290 -12.44 9.80 2.99
C ARG A 290 -11.54 8.61 2.66
N ASN A 291 -11.69 7.99 1.48
CA ASN A 291 -10.93 6.81 1.07
C ASN A 291 -10.39 6.85 -0.38
N LYS A 292 -10.34 8.00 -1.09
CA LYS A 292 -9.72 7.98 -2.43
C LYS A 292 -8.22 7.73 -2.29
N ALA A 293 -7.82 6.51 -2.64
CA ALA A 293 -6.44 6.10 -2.68
C ALA A 293 -5.71 6.80 -3.85
N TRP A 294 -4.51 7.29 -3.57
CA TRP A 294 -3.62 7.87 -4.57
C TRP A 294 -2.95 6.77 -5.37
N SER A 295 -3.04 6.84 -6.70
CA SER A 295 -2.20 6.04 -7.57
C SER A 295 -0.75 6.54 -7.51
N LEU A 296 0.14 5.71 -7.00
CA LEU A 296 1.57 5.91 -7.06
C LEU A 296 2.15 5.30 -8.34
N PHE A 297 3.35 5.74 -8.71
CA PHE A 297 4.06 5.28 -9.90
C PHE A 297 5.46 4.85 -9.52
N THR A 298 5.97 3.83 -10.21
CA THR A 298 7.36 3.40 -10.12
C THR A 298 8.06 3.80 -11.41
N VAL A 299 9.26 4.32 -11.30
CA VAL A 299 10.08 4.77 -12.43
C VAL A 299 11.41 4.06 -12.41
N ARG A 300 11.88 3.65 -13.58
CA ARG A 300 13.25 3.17 -13.78
C ARG A 300 14.18 4.36 -13.94
N CYS A 301 15.18 4.48 -13.08
CA CYS A 301 16.20 5.51 -13.18
C CYS A 301 17.06 5.32 -14.43
N SER A 302 17.24 6.37 -15.21
CA SER A 302 18.09 6.37 -16.42
C SER A 302 19.57 6.17 -16.10
N SER A 303 20.05 6.68 -14.96
CA SER A 303 21.47 6.62 -14.59
C SER A 303 21.87 5.30 -13.94
N CYS A 304 21.14 4.85 -12.92
CA CYS A 304 21.51 3.63 -12.16
C CYS A 304 20.68 2.40 -12.50
N SER A 305 19.71 2.51 -13.42
CA SER A 305 18.81 1.42 -13.81
C SER A 305 17.95 0.81 -12.70
N GLN A 306 17.98 1.38 -11.49
CA GLN A 306 17.16 0.95 -10.36
C GLN A 306 15.73 1.46 -10.51
N TRP A 307 14.78 0.66 -10.08
CA TRP A 307 13.38 1.06 -9.96
C TRP A 307 13.17 1.74 -8.62
N GLN A 308 12.47 2.87 -8.62
CA GLN A 308 12.11 3.63 -7.42
C GLN A 308 10.73 4.22 -7.59
N GLU A 309 10.07 4.58 -6.50
CA GLU A 309 8.84 5.36 -6.61
C GLU A 309 9.12 6.70 -7.29
N LEU A 310 8.14 7.25 -8.02
CA LEU A 310 8.23 8.56 -8.67
C LEU A 310 8.59 9.68 -7.66
N ALA A 311 8.33 9.45 -6.37
CA ALA A 311 8.68 10.32 -5.26
C ALA A 311 10.20 10.46 -5.09
N GLY A 312 10.93 9.41 -5.42
CA GLY A 312 12.39 9.35 -5.46
C GLY A 312 13.03 10.06 -6.63
N PHE A 313 12.28 10.88 -7.37
CA PHE A 313 12.80 11.69 -8.46
C PHE A 313 12.48 13.16 -8.18
N GLY A 314 13.35 14.08 -8.58
CA GLY A 314 13.25 15.51 -8.23
C GLY A 314 12.12 16.30 -8.91
N PHE A 315 10.98 15.68 -9.22
CA PHE A 315 9.78 16.31 -9.82
C PHE A 315 8.97 17.11 -8.79
N SER A 316 8.52 18.32 -9.14
CA SER A 316 7.59 19.15 -8.34
C SER A 316 6.16 18.60 -8.35
N ILE A 317 5.33 18.95 -7.35
CA ILE A 317 3.93 18.50 -7.20
C ILE A 317 3.08 18.73 -8.46
N SER A 318 3.17 19.90 -9.09
CA SER A 318 2.35 20.23 -10.26
C SER A 318 2.60 19.25 -11.42
N LEU A 319 3.83 18.73 -11.52
CA LEU A 319 4.25 17.74 -12.52
C LEU A 319 3.70 16.33 -12.24
N TRP A 320 3.18 16.06 -11.04
CA TRP A 320 2.54 14.76 -10.72
C TRP A 320 1.15 14.61 -11.30
N ARG A 321 0.55 15.70 -11.80
CA ARG A 321 -0.74 15.63 -12.49
C ARG A 321 -0.62 15.02 -13.88
N THR A 322 0.57 14.97 -14.47
CA THR A 322 0.75 14.44 -15.82
C THR A 322 2.08 13.72 -15.96
N VAL A 323 2.01 12.38 -16.07
CA VAL A 323 3.15 11.53 -16.47
C VAL A 323 3.76 11.99 -17.81
N HIS A 324 3.03 12.78 -18.59
CA HIS A 324 3.50 13.52 -19.77
C HIS A 324 4.75 14.38 -19.51
N HIS A 325 5.01 14.84 -18.29
CA HIS A 325 6.21 15.64 -18.02
C HIS A 325 7.51 14.84 -17.92
N VAL A 326 7.45 13.57 -17.51
CA VAL A 326 8.62 12.67 -17.61
C VAL A 326 9.02 12.51 -19.08
N MET A 327 8.05 12.58 -20.00
CA MET A 327 8.32 12.58 -21.44
C MET A 327 8.94 13.91 -21.92
N ALA A 328 8.58 15.04 -21.30
CA ALA A 328 9.01 16.38 -21.74
C ALA A 328 10.44 16.75 -21.28
N HIS A 329 10.91 16.24 -20.15
CA HIS A 329 12.21 16.65 -19.56
C HIS A 329 13.35 15.65 -19.75
N GLY A 330 13.14 14.60 -20.56
CA GLY A 330 14.16 13.63 -20.86
C GLY A 330 14.52 12.71 -19.67
N PRO A 331 15.66 12.00 -19.74
CA PRO A 331 16.05 11.03 -18.72
C PRO A 331 16.34 11.70 -17.37
N VAL A 332 15.53 11.40 -16.35
CA VAL A 332 15.69 12.01 -15.02
C VAL A 332 16.40 11.04 -14.05
N PRO A 333 17.55 11.43 -13.47
CA PRO A 333 18.21 10.64 -12.43
C PRO A 333 17.37 10.62 -11.15
N CYS A 334 17.39 9.50 -10.44
CA CYS A 334 16.75 9.39 -9.13
C CYS A 334 17.53 10.18 -8.06
N ASN A 335 16.88 10.42 -6.92
CA ASN A 335 17.41 11.15 -5.78
C ASN A 335 18.74 10.57 -5.29
N LYS A 336 18.92 9.24 -5.29
CA LYS A 336 20.21 8.61 -4.94
C LYS A 336 21.33 8.96 -5.92
N CYS A 337 21.03 9.05 -7.22
CA CYS A 337 22.01 9.45 -8.23
C CYS A 337 22.34 10.94 -8.12
N LEU A 338 21.33 11.77 -7.86
CA LEU A 338 21.52 13.21 -7.62
C LEU A 338 22.35 13.46 -6.37
N GLN A 339 22.03 12.80 -5.25
CA GLN A 339 22.78 12.89 -4.00
C GLN A 339 24.25 12.49 -4.19
N ARG A 340 24.54 11.43 -4.95
CA ARG A 340 25.93 11.03 -5.24
C ARG A 340 26.68 12.03 -6.12
N LYS A 341 25.97 12.68 -7.04
CA LYS A 341 26.56 13.64 -7.98
C LYS A 341 26.85 14.99 -7.31
N ASP A 342 25.90 15.49 -6.54
CA ASP A 342 25.97 16.79 -5.87
C ASP A 342 25.12 16.75 -4.58
N PRO A 343 25.72 16.31 -3.45
CA PRO A 343 25.01 16.16 -2.19
C PRO A 343 24.38 17.48 -1.70
N SER A 344 25.11 18.60 -1.82
CA SER A 344 24.70 19.90 -1.31
C SER A 344 23.54 20.51 -2.11
N ALA A 345 23.60 20.45 -3.46
CA ALA A 345 22.49 20.92 -4.29
C ALA A 345 21.26 20.02 -4.12
N TRP A 346 21.46 18.71 -3.96
CA TRP A 346 20.38 17.76 -3.69
C TRP A 346 19.69 18.03 -2.36
N GLN A 347 20.46 18.24 -1.28
CA GLN A 347 19.96 18.55 0.06
C GLN A 347 19.14 19.84 0.03
N SER A 348 19.71 20.91 -0.55
CA SER A 348 19.03 22.20 -0.73
C SER A 348 17.70 22.04 -1.48
N LYS A 349 17.68 21.22 -2.53
CA LYS A 349 16.48 20.95 -3.31
C LYS A 349 15.42 20.18 -2.53
N ILE A 350 15.80 19.13 -1.80
CA ILE A 350 14.87 18.35 -0.98
C ILE A 350 14.27 19.21 0.11
N TRP A 351 15.10 19.97 0.83
CA TRP A 351 14.66 20.89 1.86
C TRP A 351 13.69 21.93 1.31
N ALA A 352 14.07 22.64 0.24
CA ALA A 352 13.21 23.65 -0.38
C ALA A 352 11.88 23.06 -0.85
N THR A 353 11.89 21.83 -1.35
CA THR A 353 10.67 21.12 -1.77
C THR A 353 9.80 20.77 -0.56
N ALA A 354 10.37 20.16 0.49
CA ALA A 354 9.63 19.75 1.68
C ALA A 354 9.06 20.96 2.44
N SER A 355 9.86 22.02 2.64
CA SER A 355 9.45 23.27 3.27
C SER A 355 8.29 23.91 2.48
N LYS A 356 8.45 24.10 1.16
CA LYS A 356 7.39 24.64 0.31
C LYS A 356 6.11 23.81 0.40
N MET A 357 6.21 22.48 0.35
CA MET A 357 5.05 21.60 0.47
C MET A 357 4.36 21.71 1.82
N ALA A 358 5.11 21.71 2.92
CA ALA A 358 4.54 21.88 4.26
C ALA A 358 3.85 23.25 4.39
N ALA A 359 4.45 24.31 3.84
CA ALA A 359 3.86 25.64 3.80
C ALA A 359 2.56 25.68 2.97
N GLU A 360 2.53 25.09 1.77
CA GLU A 360 1.33 25.03 0.92
C GLU A 360 0.19 24.27 1.62
N VAL A 361 0.51 23.15 2.30
CA VAL A 361 -0.46 22.39 3.07
C VAL A 361 -1.02 23.20 4.24
N ARG A 362 -0.14 23.87 4.99
CA ARG A 362 -0.52 24.78 6.08
C ARG A 362 -1.42 25.91 5.58
N GLU A 363 -1.02 26.60 4.50
CA GLU A 363 -1.75 27.74 3.97
C GLU A 363 -3.14 27.37 3.45
N ALA A 364 -3.33 26.21 2.83
CA ALA A 364 -4.69 25.85 2.44
C ALA A 364 -5.56 25.31 3.58
N MET A 365 -4.99 24.85 4.71
CA MET A 365 -5.78 24.70 5.95
C MET A 365 -6.23 26.07 6.47
N ALA A 366 -5.34 27.07 6.48
CA ALA A 366 -5.69 28.46 6.81
C ALA A 366 -6.79 29.00 5.88
N ASN A 367 -6.70 28.76 4.56
CA ASN A 367 -7.72 29.22 3.62
C ASN A 367 -9.10 28.59 3.89
N ARG A 368 -9.18 27.35 4.40
CA ARG A 368 -10.47 26.74 4.81
C ARG A 368 -11.05 27.40 6.06
N LEU A 369 -10.20 27.76 7.02
CA LEU A 369 -10.60 28.51 8.21
C LEU A 369 -11.07 29.92 7.82
N ILE A 370 -10.27 30.64 7.02
CA ILE A 370 -10.59 31.98 6.51
C ILE A 370 -11.90 31.96 5.74
N PHE A 371 -12.06 31.02 4.80
CA PHE A 371 -13.27 30.92 4.00
C PHE A 371 -14.52 30.82 4.87
N GLY A 372 -14.55 29.91 5.85
CA GLY A 372 -15.76 29.75 6.66
C GLY A 372 -16.01 30.95 7.57
N TRP A 373 -14.98 31.55 8.16
CA TRP A 373 -15.14 32.79 8.93
C TRP A 373 -15.60 33.98 8.06
N ASP A 374 -15.13 34.09 6.82
CA ASP A 374 -15.60 35.10 5.87
C ASP A 374 -17.06 34.89 5.52
N MET A 375 -17.48 33.64 5.36
CA MET A 375 -18.88 33.32 5.11
C MET A 375 -19.77 33.60 6.33
N VAL A 376 -19.31 33.30 7.56
CA VAL A 376 -19.99 33.72 8.81
C VAL A 376 -20.12 35.24 8.84
N TYR A 377 -19.04 35.97 8.56
CA TYR A 377 -19.03 37.42 8.55
C TYR A 377 -20.05 37.98 7.53
N ASN A 378 -20.05 37.45 6.31
CA ASN A 378 -21.00 37.84 5.27
C ASN A 378 -22.45 37.57 5.69
N ASP A 379 -22.73 36.42 6.31
CA ASP A 379 -24.06 36.08 6.79
C ASP A 379 -24.57 37.07 7.86
N PHE A 380 -23.70 37.53 8.75
CA PHE A 380 -24.04 38.52 9.78
C PHE A 380 -24.10 39.97 9.27
N GLN A 381 -23.38 40.32 8.21
CA GLN A 381 -23.37 41.70 7.71
C GLN A 381 -24.46 41.96 6.67
N GLN A 382 -24.67 41.00 5.77
CA GLN A 382 -25.50 41.21 4.58
C GLN A 382 -26.35 39.98 4.22
N GLY A 383 -26.18 38.86 4.94
CA GLY A 383 -26.87 37.61 4.67
C GLY A 383 -27.94 37.27 5.70
N LYS A 384 -28.11 35.97 5.94
CA LYS A 384 -29.25 35.40 6.68
C LYS A 384 -29.29 35.78 8.16
N LEU A 385 -28.18 36.27 8.71
CA LEU A 385 -28.01 36.58 10.12
C LEU A 385 -27.93 38.07 10.42
N VAL A 386 -28.20 38.93 9.42
CA VAL A 386 -28.09 40.39 9.56
C VAL A 386 -28.91 40.96 10.72
N HIS A 387 -30.12 40.43 10.96
CA HIS A 387 -30.98 40.88 12.05
C HIS A 387 -30.44 40.55 13.45
N TYR A 388 -29.49 39.61 13.55
CA TYR A 388 -28.84 39.23 14.81
C TYR A 388 -27.51 39.95 15.06
N ASN A 389 -27.04 40.74 14.10
CA ASN A 389 -25.73 41.39 14.16
C ASN A 389 -25.61 42.34 15.37
N ALA A 390 -26.63 43.16 15.61
CA ALA A 390 -26.63 44.11 16.73
C ALA A 390 -26.55 43.43 18.12
N SER A 391 -27.01 42.18 18.25
CA SER A 391 -27.10 41.48 19.53
C SER A 391 -25.97 40.47 19.75
N PHE A 392 -25.46 39.86 18.68
CA PHE A 392 -24.50 38.75 18.75
C PHE A 392 -23.25 38.94 17.89
N GLY A 393 -23.30 39.87 16.91
CA GLY A 393 -22.23 40.11 15.95
C GLY A 393 -20.90 40.45 16.61
N ASP A 394 -20.89 41.33 17.61
CA ASP A 394 -19.64 41.75 18.26
C ASP A 394 -18.91 40.60 18.98
N ARG A 395 -19.67 39.66 19.57
CA ARG A 395 -19.10 38.49 20.27
C ARG A 395 -18.57 37.43 19.32
N ILE A 396 -19.21 37.28 18.16
CA ILE A 396 -18.89 36.23 17.18
C ILE A 396 -17.87 36.72 16.16
N LEU A 397 -18.05 37.93 15.63
CA LEU A 397 -17.21 38.51 14.59
C LEU A 397 -16.00 39.22 15.15
N CYS A 398 -16.17 40.03 16.20
CA CYS A 398 -15.18 40.93 16.82
C CYS A 398 -14.38 41.81 15.82
N VAL A 399 -13.99 43.01 16.24
CA VAL A 399 -13.41 44.03 15.34
C VAL A 399 -11.93 43.76 14.99
N SER A 400 -11.24 42.91 15.75
CA SER A 400 -9.80 42.68 15.55
C SER A 400 -9.51 41.88 14.27
N PRO A 401 -8.58 42.36 13.40
CA PRO A 401 -8.25 41.68 12.15
C PRO A 401 -7.44 40.41 12.42
N TRP A 402 -8.14 39.27 12.40
CA TRP A 402 -7.62 37.91 12.57
C TRP A 402 -6.89 37.37 11.33
N LYS A 403 -6.98 38.09 10.20
CA LYS A 403 -6.24 37.83 8.95
C LYS A 403 -5.53 39.09 8.44
N VAL A 404 -4.46 38.91 7.66
CA VAL A 404 -3.65 39.99 7.06
C VAL A 404 -3.72 39.87 5.53
N PRO A 405 -3.84 40.97 4.78
CA PRO A 405 -3.76 40.93 3.33
C PRO A 405 -2.34 40.52 2.87
N THR A 406 -2.28 39.77 1.77
CA THR A 406 -1.05 39.36 1.09
C THR A 406 -1.22 39.59 -0.42
N PRO A 407 -0.13 39.62 -1.21
CA PRO A 407 -0.24 39.80 -2.66
C PRO A 407 -1.14 38.79 -3.37
N THR A 408 -1.32 37.60 -2.79
CA THR A 408 -2.08 36.49 -3.37
C THR A 408 -3.40 36.18 -2.64
N GLY A 409 -3.82 37.01 -1.68
CA GLY A 409 -5.04 36.78 -0.90
C GLY A 409 -4.89 37.14 0.58
N TRP A 410 -5.30 36.27 1.49
CA TRP A 410 -5.29 36.50 2.93
C TRP A 410 -4.44 35.47 3.66
N ARG A 411 -3.78 35.88 4.74
CA ARG A 411 -3.06 35.00 5.66
C ARG A 411 -3.67 35.05 7.05
N LEU A 412 -3.87 33.88 7.65
CA LEU A 412 -4.33 33.73 9.02
C LEU A 412 -3.21 34.08 10.01
N LYS A 413 -3.51 34.86 11.05
CA LYS A 413 -2.55 35.13 12.12
C LYS A 413 -2.57 34.00 13.14
N ASP A 414 -1.44 33.33 13.35
CA ASP A 414 -1.32 32.20 14.29
C ASP A 414 -1.78 32.55 15.71
N SER A 415 -1.49 33.77 16.17
CA SER A 415 -1.88 34.26 17.49
C SER A 415 -3.40 34.35 17.70
N PHE A 416 -4.19 34.36 16.62
CA PHE A 416 -5.65 34.47 16.69
C PHE A 416 -6.38 33.12 16.72
N ILE A 417 -5.68 32.00 16.47
CA ILE A 417 -6.30 30.66 16.48
C ILE A 417 -7.06 30.38 17.79
N PRO A 418 -6.49 30.60 18.99
CA PRO A 418 -7.22 30.38 20.25
C PRO A 418 -8.47 31.24 20.37
N GLU A 419 -8.41 32.49 19.90
CA GLU A 419 -9.55 33.39 19.94
C GLU A 419 -10.66 32.94 18.99
N LEU A 420 -10.32 32.53 17.76
CA LEU A 420 -11.29 31.99 16.81
C LEU A 420 -11.99 30.75 17.36
N ARG A 421 -11.30 29.90 18.13
CA ARG A 421 -11.93 28.76 18.81
C ARG A 421 -12.97 29.20 19.85
N VAL A 422 -12.67 30.23 20.63
CA VAL A 422 -13.64 30.81 21.58
C VAL A 422 -14.86 31.36 20.84
N ARG A 423 -14.64 32.10 19.74
CA ARG A 423 -15.71 32.62 18.89
C ARG A 423 -16.57 31.52 18.27
N LEU A 424 -15.96 30.40 17.86
CA LEU A 424 -16.70 29.22 17.40
C LEU A 424 -17.63 28.67 18.49
N GLY A 425 -17.17 28.68 19.74
CA GLY A 425 -17.99 28.33 20.90
C GLY A 425 -19.23 29.21 21.00
N TYR A 426 -19.06 30.53 20.91
CA TYR A 426 -20.19 31.47 20.90
C TYR A 426 -21.12 31.25 19.71
N LEU A 427 -20.58 31.01 18.52
CA LEU A 427 -21.35 30.74 17.32
C LEU A 427 -22.20 29.46 17.47
N ARG A 428 -21.64 28.39 18.05
CA ARG A 428 -22.36 27.14 18.33
C ARG A 428 -23.50 27.35 19.34
N SER A 429 -23.24 28.08 20.42
CA SER A 429 -24.27 28.44 21.40
C SER A 429 -25.38 29.28 20.76
N PHE A 430 -25.03 30.29 19.96
CA PHE A 430 -26.01 31.12 19.25
C PHE A 430 -26.92 30.28 18.32
N ILE A 431 -26.34 29.36 17.55
CA ILE A 431 -27.12 28.50 16.64
C ILE A 431 -28.08 27.58 17.41
N ARG A 432 -27.63 27.05 18.54
CA ARG A 432 -28.41 26.12 19.37
C ARG A 432 -29.50 26.84 20.15
N ASP A 433 -29.17 27.97 20.77
CA ASP A 433 -29.96 28.58 21.83
C ASP A 433 -30.77 29.79 21.34
N THR A 434 -30.43 30.38 20.19
CA THR A 434 -31.02 31.66 19.74
C THR A 434 -31.74 31.55 18.39
N LEU A 435 -31.20 30.81 17.43
CA LEU A 435 -31.83 30.70 16.11
C LEU A 435 -33.14 29.94 16.17
N THR A 436 -34.13 30.39 15.39
CA THR A 436 -35.38 29.65 15.17
C THR A 436 -35.10 28.33 14.48
N ASP A 437 -36.01 27.37 14.61
CA ASP A 437 -35.83 26.04 14.03
C ASP A 437 -35.73 26.10 12.50
N GLU A 438 -36.50 26.99 11.85
CA GLU A 438 -36.48 27.18 10.40
C GLU A 438 -35.11 27.65 9.91
N LEU A 439 -34.58 28.73 10.49
CA LEU A 439 -33.27 29.27 10.12
C LEU A 439 -32.13 28.30 10.47
N ARG A 440 -32.26 27.56 11.58
CA ARG A 440 -31.30 26.53 11.95
C ARG A 440 -31.25 25.42 10.91
N VAL A 441 -32.41 24.92 10.46
CA VAL A 441 -32.49 23.92 9.39
C VAL A 441 -31.88 24.44 8.10
N GLU A 442 -32.20 25.67 7.72
CA GLU A 442 -31.69 26.31 6.50
C GLU A 442 -30.15 26.47 6.51
N LEU A 443 -29.58 26.96 7.62
CA LEU A 443 -28.12 27.03 7.78
C LEU A 443 -27.49 25.65 7.74
N VAL A 444 -28.07 24.68 8.46
CA VAL A 444 -27.55 23.31 8.54
C VAL A 444 -27.65 22.60 7.18
N GLN A 445 -28.53 23.01 6.27
CA GLN A 445 -28.59 22.46 4.91
C GLN A 445 -27.57 23.12 3.93
N SER A 446 -26.84 24.15 4.36
CA SER A 446 -25.90 24.90 3.52
C SER A 446 -24.43 24.49 3.72
N TRP A 447 -23.50 25.31 3.21
CA TRP A 447 -22.05 25.20 3.48
C TRP A 447 -21.76 25.16 4.99
N PHE A 448 -22.60 25.81 5.79
CA PHE A 448 -22.38 26.00 7.22
C PHE A 448 -22.19 24.69 8.00
N LYS A 449 -23.01 23.66 7.74
CA LYS A 449 -22.97 22.39 8.49
C LYS A 449 -21.65 21.66 8.35
N VAL A 450 -21.13 21.53 7.13
CA VAL A 450 -19.89 20.75 6.94
C VAL A 450 -18.71 21.55 7.47
N TRP A 451 -18.66 22.87 7.24
CA TRP A 451 -17.58 23.68 7.81
C TRP A 451 -17.60 23.64 9.35
N LEU A 452 -18.76 23.80 9.99
CA LEU A 452 -18.87 23.75 11.45
C LEU A 452 -18.44 22.37 12.01
N LYS A 453 -18.79 21.29 11.32
CA LYS A 453 -18.39 19.92 11.67
C LYS A 453 -16.90 19.66 11.48
N GLU A 454 -16.28 20.30 10.50
CA GLU A 454 -14.89 20.10 10.13
C GLU A 454 -13.95 21.18 10.68
N TYR A 455 -14.46 22.21 11.37
CA TYR A 455 -13.67 23.33 11.85
C TYR A 455 -12.49 22.89 12.72
N GLU A 456 -12.77 22.10 13.76
CA GLU A 456 -11.76 21.61 14.70
C GLU A 456 -10.71 20.78 13.98
N LEU A 457 -11.14 20.04 12.95
CA LEU A 457 -10.24 19.29 12.10
C LEU A 457 -9.30 20.26 11.36
N TYR A 458 -9.82 21.32 10.74
CA TYR A 458 -8.99 22.25 9.95
C TYR A 458 -8.02 23.01 10.84
N GLU A 459 -8.47 23.36 12.05
CA GLU A 459 -7.66 24.00 13.07
C GLU A 459 -6.54 23.10 13.60
N GLU A 460 -6.86 21.86 14.00
CA GLU A 460 -5.86 20.87 14.44
C GLU A 460 -4.83 20.61 13.33
N ALA A 461 -5.29 20.42 12.08
CA ALA A 461 -4.42 20.22 10.93
C ALA A 461 -3.55 21.45 10.65
N TYR A 462 -4.10 22.66 10.78
CA TYR A 462 -3.34 23.91 10.64
C TYR A 462 -2.21 23.98 11.68
N ILE A 463 -2.53 23.80 12.97
CA ILE A 463 -1.55 23.85 14.06
C ILE A 463 -0.48 22.77 13.86
N TYR A 464 -0.87 21.55 13.53
CA TYR A 464 0.05 20.46 13.27
C TYR A 464 1.00 20.78 12.12
N MET A 465 0.47 21.26 10.99
CA MET A 465 1.29 21.60 9.82
C MET A 465 2.14 22.85 10.03
N SER A 466 1.74 23.80 10.87
CA SER A 466 2.60 24.91 11.32
C SER A 466 3.83 24.39 12.05
N LYS A 467 3.65 23.43 12.96
CA LYS A 467 4.76 22.80 13.68
C LYS A 467 5.67 21.98 12.76
N VAL A 468 5.09 21.19 11.84
CA VAL A 468 5.85 20.42 10.84
C VAL A 468 6.67 21.36 9.95
N HIS A 469 6.04 22.45 9.46
CA HIS A 469 6.73 23.42 8.63
C HIS A 469 7.87 24.12 9.38
N ALA A 470 7.63 24.59 10.61
CA ALA A 470 8.66 25.19 11.45
C ALA A 470 9.83 24.22 11.68
N LEU A 471 9.55 22.97 12.03
CA LEU A 471 10.58 21.96 12.23
C LEU A 471 11.44 21.72 10.98
N ILE A 472 10.83 21.63 9.80
CA ILE A 472 11.57 21.46 8.53
C ILE A 472 12.44 22.69 8.21
N VAL A 473 11.98 23.90 8.58
CA VAL A 473 12.72 25.15 8.36
C VAL A 473 13.89 25.27 9.35
N ASP A 474 13.64 24.97 10.62
CA ASP A 474 14.59 25.14 11.72
C ASP A 474 15.66 24.04 11.73
N GLU A 475 15.31 22.81 11.31
CA GLU A 475 16.19 21.65 11.34
C GLU A 475 16.34 20.97 9.95
N PRO A 476 16.91 21.61 8.91
CA PRO A 476 16.98 21.05 7.55
C PRO A 476 17.62 19.66 7.45
N ALA A 477 18.58 19.36 8.34
CA ALA A 477 19.30 18.09 8.40
C ALA A 477 18.39 16.89 8.69
N ILE A 478 17.21 17.11 9.30
CA ILE A 478 16.24 16.05 9.60
C ILE A 478 15.76 15.32 8.33
N LEU A 479 15.77 16.00 7.19
CA LEU A 479 15.39 15.41 5.90
C LEU A 479 16.49 14.49 5.36
N ASP A 480 17.76 14.76 5.66
CA ASP A 480 18.84 13.86 5.29
C ASP A 480 18.82 12.58 6.12
N ASP A 481 18.56 12.71 7.42
CA ASP A 481 18.37 11.58 8.32
C ASP A 481 17.19 10.73 7.85
N TYR A 482 16.05 11.37 7.56
CA TYR A 482 14.88 10.71 6.98
C TYR A 482 15.22 9.93 5.70
N VAL A 483 15.89 10.55 4.73
CA VAL A 483 16.22 9.86 3.47
C VAL A 483 17.20 8.71 3.70
N ARG A 484 18.22 8.90 4.55
CA ARG A 484 19.24 7.87 4.83
C ARG A 484 18.67 6.69 5.61
N GLU A 485 17.86 6.95 6.62
CA GLU A 485 17.35 5.93 7.54
C GLU A 485 16.14 5.19 6.98
N ARG A 486 15.23 5.90 6.28
CA ARG A 486 13.98 5.30 5.79
C ARG A 486 14.08 4.77 4.37
N ASP A 487 15.09 5.19 3.59
CA ASP A 487 15.17 4.94 2.14
C ASP A 487 13.78 4.99 1.48
N PRO A 488 13.04 6.10 1.65
CA PRO A 488 11.59 6.15 1.44
C PRO A 488 11.16 5.83 0.00
N TYR A 489 12.12 5.87 -0.92
CA TYR A 489 11.94 5.67 -2.35
C TYR A 489 12.55 4.36 -2.87
N GLY A 490 13.38 3.72 -2.05
CA GLY A 490 13.98 2.45 -2.38
C GLY A 490 12.95 1.35 -2.35
N LEU A 491 12.94 0.51 -3.39
CA LEU A 491 12.24 -0.76 -3.33
C LEU A 491 13.09 -1.68 -2.46
N SER A 492 12.85 -1.69 -1.14
CA SER A 492 13.63 -2.36 -0.10
C SER A 492 14.54 -3.47 -0.62
N THR A 493 15.85 -3.32 -0.45
CA THR A 493 16.87 -4.26 -0.94
C THR A 493 16.97 -5.55 -0.11
N SER A 494 16.20 -5.66 0.98
CA SER A 494 16.17 -6.80 1.89
C SER A 494 15.43 -8.03 1.34
#